data_AF-A0A4Z1CBK1-F1
#
_entry.id   AF-A0A4Z1CBK1-F1
#
_cell.length_a   1.000
_cell.length_b   1.000
_cell.length_c   1.000
_cell.angle_alpha   90.00
_cell.angle_beta   90.00
_cell.angle_gamma   90.00
#
_symmetry.space_group_name_H-M   'P 1'
#
loop_
_entity.id
_entity.type
_entity.pdbx_description
1 polymer ?
#
loop_
_entity_poly.entity_id
_entity_poly.type
_entity_poly.pdbx_seq_one_letter_code
_entity_poly.pdbx_strand_id
1 'polypeptide(L)'
;MTGADRKHPDRYRNRSEPDGGGPVGDPPSCLDADAKRFWRIFAPELPWLQKSDRAILASASMLRARVLGSAGDVNGALVREYRSTLGCLGATPTNRQRVSMPSETDQDDPFSAFDGPRQ
;
A
#
# COMPACT_ATOMS: atom_id res chain seq x y z
N MET A 1 0.98 -17.14 -1.23
CA MET A 1 -0.09 -17.87 -0.53
C MET A 1 0.57 -19.10 0.10
N THR A 2 0.77 -19.09 1.41
CA THR A 2 1.45 -20.18 2.14
C THR A 2 0.39 -21.20 2.55
N GLY A 3 0.55 -22.50 2.32
CA GLY A 3 -0.48 -23.53 2.56
C GLY A 3 -1.05 -23.69 3.99
N ALA A 4 -0.79 -22.76 4.91
CA ALA A 4 -1.43 -22.61 6.22
C ALA A 4 -2.92 -22.24 6.10
N ASP A 5 -3.28 -21.49 5.07
CA ASP A 5 -4.64 -21.06 4.74
C ASP A 5 -5.57 -22.27 4.56
N ARG A 6 -5.02 -23.35 4.00
CA ARG A 6 -5.72 -24.62 3.72
C ARG A 6 -5.81 -25.55 4.94
N LYS A 7 -4.97 -25.35 5.96
CA LYS A 7 -4.93 -26.18 7.17
C LYS A 7 -5.81 -25.64 8.30
N HIS A 8 -6.02 -24.32 8.38
CA HIS A 8 -6.87 -23.69 9.41
C HIS A 8 -7.71 -22.53 8.84
N PRO A 9 -8.65 -22.81 7.93
CA PRO A 9 -9.46 -21.78 7.26
C PRO A 9 -10.24 -20.90 8.26
N ASP A 10 -10.67 -21.46 9.38
CA ASP A 10 -11.45 -20.74 10.40
C ASP A 10 -10.70 -19.56 11.03
N ARG A 11 -9.36 -19.59 11.09
CA ARG A 11 -8.53 -18.49 11.63
C ARG A 11 -8.49 -17.26 10.71
N TYR A 12 -8.83 -17.46 9.44
CA TYR A 12 -8.78 -16.44 8.40
C TYR A 12 -10.19 -16.03 7.95
N ARG A 13 -11.20 -16.89 8.18
CA ARG A 13 -12.60 -16.69 7.76
C ARG A 13 -13.26 -15.43 8.34
N ASN A 14 -12.88 -15.02 9.55
CA ASN A 14 -13.43 -13.84 10.24
C ASN A 14 -12.44 -12.66 10.29
N ARG A 15 -11.36 -12.68 9.48
CA ARG A 15 -10.47 -11.50 9.38
C ARG A 15 -11.11 -10.48 8.45
N SER A 16 -11.89 -9.57 9.01
CA SER A 16 -12.14 -8.28 8.38
C SER A 16 -10.99 -7.35 8.74
N GLU A 17 -10.31 -6.80 7.74
CA GLU A 17 -9.38 -5.70 7.98
C GLU A 17 -10.16 -4.52 8.61
N PRO A 18 -9.63 -3.88 9.67
CA PRO A 18 -10.24 -2.67 10.21
C PRO A 18 -10.38 -1.63 9.11
N ASP A 19 -11.44 -0.81 9.15
CA ASP A 19 -11.60 0.28 8.19
C ASP A 19 -10.36 1.18 8.21
N GLY A 20 -9.62 1.18 7.10
CA GLY A 20 -8.40 1.96 6.94
C GLY A 20 -8.65 3.45 6.77
N GLY A 21 -9.91 3.91 6.77
CA GLY A 21 -10.25 5.33 6.88
C GLY A 21 -10.06 6.14 5.59
N GLY A 22 -10.08 5.47 4.44
CA GLY A 22 -9.98 6.08 3.11
C GLY A 22 -8.55 6.29 2.62
N PRO A 23 -8.35 7.10 1.55
CA PRO A 23 -7.04 7.30 0.94
C PRO A 23 -6.06 7.99 1.88
N VAL A 24 -4.75 7.78 1.64
CA VAL A 24 -3.70 8.38 2.46
C VAL A 24 -3.82 9.91 2.56
N GLY A 25 -4.05 10.64 1.46
CA GLY A 25 -4.15 12.10 1.46
C GLY A 25 -2.82 12.84 1.65
N ASP A 26 -2.90 14.10 2.10
CA ASP A 26 -1.75 15.01 2.18
C ASP A 26 -0.71 14.62 3.25
N PRO A 27 0.59 14.93 3.04
CA PRO A 27 1.64 14.58 3.99
C PRO A 27 1.42 15.25 5.36
N PRO A 28 1.79 14.59 6.47
CA PRO A 28 1.80 15.20 7.79
C PRO A 28 2.60 16.52 7.81
N SER A 29 2.08 17.51 8.54
CA SER A 29 2.71 18.85 8.63
C SER A 29 4.11 18.81 9.26
N CYS A 30 4.37 17.84 10.13
CA CYS A 30 5.64 17.64 10.83
C CYS A 30 6.79 17.11 9.96
N LEU A 31 6.52 16.63 8.73
CA LEU A 31 7.56 16.17 7.83
C LEU A 31 8.38 17.33 7.25
N ASP A 32 9.65 17.08 7.00
CA ASP A 32 10.53 18.01 6.27
C ASP A 32 10.15 18.09 4.78
N ALA A 33 10.76 19.04 4.06
CA ALA A 33 10.40 19.32 2.67
C ALA A 33 10.66 18.12 1.74
N ASP A 34 11.77 17.42 1.93
CA ASP A 34 12.13 16.27 1.11
C ASP A 34 11.24 15.06 1.39
N ALA A 35 10.94 14.74 2.67
CA ALA A 35 9.98 13.70 2.99
C ALA A 35 8.58 14.05 2.48
N LYS A 36 8.14 15.31 2.56
CA LYS A 36 6.88 15.77 1.95
C LYS A 36 6.87 15.57 0.43
N ARG A 37 8.00 15.80 -0.24
CA ARG A 37 8.14 15.54 -1.68
C ARG A 37 8.01 14.04 -1.98
N PHE A 38 8.73 13.19 -1.25
CA PHE A 38 8.66 11.75 -1.47
C PHE A 38 7.32 11.13 -1.07
N TRP A 39 6.62 11.68 -0.07
CA TRP A 39 5.25 11.31 0.24
C TRP A 39 4.33 11.51 -0.97
N ARG A 40 4.40 12.69 -1.60
CA ARG A 40 3.58 13.02 -2.78
C ARG A 40 3.92 12.17 -4.00
N ILE A 41 5.11 11.58 -4.04
CA ILE A 41 5.51 10.60 -5.06
C ILE A 41 4.94 9.22 -4.70
N PHE A 42 5.07 8.78 -3.44
CA PHE A 42 4.62 7.47 -3.02
C PHE A 42 3.09 7.31 -3.00
N ALA A 43 2.35 8.34 -2.60
CA ALA A 43 0.89 8.27 -2.51
C ALA A 43 0.22 7.81 -3.82
N PRO A 44 0.56 8.37 -5.01
CA PRO A 44 0.05 7.85 -6.28
C PRO A 44 0.75 6.57 -6.77
N GLU A 45 2.00 6.28 -6.37
CA GLU A 45 2.70 5.04 -6.73
C GLU A 45 2.14 3.80 -6.00
N LEU A 46 1.50 4.01 -4.84
CA LEU A 46 0.97 2.98 -3.96
C LEU A 46 -0.53 3.21 -3.67
N PRO A 47 -1.39 3.16 -4.70
CA PRO A 47 -2.81 3.54 -4.59
C PRO A 47 -3.66 2.66 -3.65
N TRP A 48 -3.13 1.52 -3.22
CA TRP A 48 -3.79 0.62 -2.26
C TRP A 48 -3.64 1.06 -0.80
N LEU A 49 -2.75 2.01 -0.50
CA LEU A 49 -2.54 2.44 0.88
C LEU A 49 -3.71 3.26 1.40
N GLN A 50 -4.00 3.05 2.69
CA GLN A 50 -5.11 3.71 3.38
C GLN A 50 -4.60 4.67 4.46
N LYS A 51 -5.50 5.45 5.06
CA LYS A 51 -5.18 6.41 6.12
C LYS A 51 -4.50 5.75 7.32
N SER A 52 -4.81 4.50 7.62
CA SER A 52 -4.13 3.65 8.61
C SER A 52 -2.64 3.45 8.32
N ASP A 53 -2.23 3.41 7.05
CA ASP A 53 -0.84 3.19 6.63
C ASP A 53 0.03 4.45 6.66
N ARG A 54 -0.57 5.62 6.95
CA ARG A 54 0.12 6.92 6.93
C ARG A 54 1.39 6.96 7.78
N ALA A 55 1.42 6.24 8.90
CA ALA A 55 2.58 6.20 9.78
C ALA A 55 3.79 5.54 9.10
N ILE A 56 3.59 4.39 8.44
CA ILE A 56 4.67 3.68 7.75
C ILE A 56 5.05 4.36 6.43
N LEU A 57 4.09 5.00 5.76
CA LEU A 57 4.36 5.85 4.59
C LEU A 57 5.23 7.08 4.93
N ALA A 58 5.04 7.67 6.12
CA ALA A 58 5.88 8.77 6.61
C ALA A 58 7.34 8.30 6.77
N SER A 59 7.54 7.15 7.43
CA SER A 59 8.86 6.55 7.61
C SER A 59 9.53 6.23 6.28
N ALA A 60 8.80 5.65 5.32
CA ALA A 60 9.31 5.38 3.98
C ALA A 60 9.77 6.65 3.26
N SER A 61 8.99 7.73 3.39
CA SER A 61 9.30 9.03 2.78
C SER A 61 10.56 9.66 3.38
N MET A 62 10.72 9.60 4.71
CA MET A 62 11.94 10.06 5.40
C MET A 62 13.16 9.23 5.03
N LEU A 63 13.02 7.90 4.94
CA LEU A 63 14.10 7.01 4.53
C LEU A 63 14.52 7.27 3.08
N ARG A 64 13.56 7.45 2.17
CA ARG A 64 13.84 7.79 0.75
C ARG A 64 14.55 9.14 0.65
N ALA A 65 14.15 10.14 1.45
CA ALA A 65 14.85 11.41 1.54
C ALA A 65 16.31 11.26 1.98
N ARG A 66 16.59 10.40 2.96
CA ARG A 66 17.97 10.14 3.40
C ARG A 66 18.80 9.31 2.40
N VAL A 67 18.18 8.35 1.72
CA VAL A 67 18.86 7.46 0.76
C VAL A 67 19.16 8.17 -0.57
N LEU A 68 18.24 9.01 -1.05
CA LEU A 68 18.35 9.68 -2.36
C LEU A 68 18.70 11.17 -2.27
N GLY A 69 18.56 11.77 -1.09
CA GLY A 69 18.92 13.16 -0.86
C GLY A 69 20.42 13.34 -0.64
N SER A 70 20.85 14.60 -0.64
CA SER A 70 22.27 15.00 -0.50
C SER A 70 22.74 15.10 0.95
N ALA A 71 21.89 14.75 1.92
CA ALA A 71 21.98 15.23 3.31
C ALA A 71 22.49 14.20 4.33
N GLY A 72 22.91 12.99 3.94
CA GLY A 72 23.38 12.02 4.93
C GLY A 72 24.29 10.92 4.39
N ASP A 73 25.12 10.39 5.28
CA ASP A 73 25.89 9.18 5.02
C ASP A 73 24.93 7.99 4.87
N VAL A 74 24.73 7.57 3.63
CA VAL A 74 23.98 6.36 3.32
C VAL A 74 24.80 5.16 3.76
N ASN A 75 24.39 4.52 4.86
CA ASN A 75 25.00 3.29 5.33
C ASN A 75 24.11 2.07 5.02
N GLY A 76 24.70 0.88 5.08
CA GLY A 76 24.01 -0.37 4.77
C GLY A 76 22.78 -0.64 5.66
N ALA A 77 22.78 -0.18 6.90
CA ALA A 77 21.64 -0.33 7.81
C ALA A 77 20.44 0.51 7.36
N LEU A 78 20.66 1.75 6.93
CA LEU A 78 19.63 2.63 6.37
C LEU A 78 19.02 2.02 5.10
N VAL A 79 19.85 1.52 4.19
CA VAL A 79 19.38 0.89 2.94
C VAL A 79 18.57 -0.37 3.24
N ARG A 80 18.99 -1.18 4.22
CA ARG A 80 18.25 -2.36 4.66
C ARG A 80 16.89 -1.99 5.25
N GLU A 81 16.84 -0.97 6.11
CA GLU A 81 15.60 -0.49 6.71
C GLU A 81 14.63 0.06 5.68
N TYR A 82 15.14 0.81 4.70
CA TYR A 82 14.34 1.30 3.58
C TYR A 82 13.74 0.15 2.76
N ARG A 83 14.53 -0.87 2.42
CA ARG A 83 14.03 -2.08 1.74
C ARG A 83 12.98 -2.82 2.56
N SER A 84 13.17 -2.93 3.88
CA SER A 84 12.21 -3.54 4.80
C SER A 84 10.89 -2.80 4.80
N THR A 85 10.94 -1.47 4.93
CA THR A 85 9.76 -0.59 4.93
C THR A 85 8.98 -0.69 3.61
N LEU A 86 9.68 -0.68 2.47
CA LEU A 86 9.05 -0.92 1.16
C LEU A 86 8.37 -2.30 1.08
N GLY A 87 8.97 -3.31 1.73
CA GLY A 87 8.39 -4.64 1.84
C GLY A 87 7.04 -4.62 2.56
N CYS A 88 6.96 -3.94 3.71
CA CYS A 88 5.73 -3.79 4.49
C CYS A 88 4.62 -3.05 3.71
N LEU A 89 4.99 -2.04 2.91
CA LEU A 89 4.04 -1.27 2.09
C LEU A 89 3.54 -2.01 0.84
N GLY A 90 4.03 -3.23 0.56
CA GLY A 90 3.74 -3.90 -0.72
C GLY A 90 4.43 -3.25 -1.93
N ALA A 91 5.38 -2.35 -1.70
CA ALA A 91 6.05 -1.55 -2.73
C ALA A 91 7.20 -2.28 -3.46
N THR A 92 7.33 -3.59 -3.27
CA THR A 92 8.33 -4.43 -3.96
C THR A 92 7.65 -5.35 -4.97
N PRO A 93 8.30 -5.75 -6.07
CA PRO A 93 7.68 -6.61 -7.09
C PRO A 93 7.07 -7.91 -6.53
N THR A 94 7.77 -8.55 -5.58
CA THR A 94 7.32 -9.79 -4.95
C THR A 94 6.12 -9.57 -4.03
N ASN A 95 6.06 -8.43 -3.33
CA ASN A 95 4.97 -8.16 -2.41
C ASN A 95 3.76 -7.54 -3.10
N ARG A 96 3.95 -6.80 -4.20
CA ARG A 96 2.86 -6.24 -5.01
C ARG A 96 1.89 -7.32 -5.49
N GLN A 97 2.38 -8.52 -5.82
CA GLN A 97 1.54 -9.67 -6.19
C GLN A 97 0.60 -10.14 -5.07
N ARG A 98 0.84 -9.73 -3.82
CA ARG A 98 0.05 -10.12 -2.64
C ARG A 98 -0.91 -9.02 -2.20
N VAL A 99 -0.84 -7.84 -2.82
CA VAL A 99 -1.72 -6.72 -2.53
C VAL A 99 -3.00 -6.91 -3.34
N SER A 100 -4.14 -6.92 -2.66
CA SER A 100 -5.44 -6.87 -3.33
C SER A 100 -5.77 -5.43 -3.64
N MET A 101 -5.89 -5.11 -4.92
CA MET A 101 -6.41 -3.81 -5.34
C MET A 101 -7.94 -3.85 -5.25
N PRO A 102 -8.59 -2.76 -4.81
CA PRO A 102 -10.02 -2.59 -5.08
C PRO A 102 -10.23 -2.71 -6.59
N SER A 103 -11.02 -3.68 -7.02
CA SER A 103 -11.41 -3.81 -8.42
C SER A 103 -12.27 -2.61 -8.80
N GLU A 104 -11.99 -1.98 -9.94
CA GLU A 104 -12.76 -0.85 -10.46
C GLU A 104 -14.14 -1.28 -11.03
N THR A 105 -14.57 -2.50 -10.75
CA THR A 105 -15.75 -3.16 -11.32
C THR A 105 -16.87 -3.27 -10.30
N ASP A 106 -17.56 -2.14 -10.08
CA ASP A 106 -19.02 -2.04 -10.22
C ASP A 106 -19.31 -1.02 -11.34
N GLN A 107 -18.50 -1.05 -12.41
CA GLN A 107 -18.87 -0.42 -13.67
C GLN A 107 -19.83 -1.39 -14.36
N ASP A 108 -21.07 -0.92 -14.53
CA ASP A 108 -22.20 -1.60 -15.16
C ASP A 108 -21.75 -2.62 -16.23
N ASP A 109 -22.03 -3.90 -15.99
CA ASP A 109 -21.85 -4.94 -16.98
C ASP A 109 -22.59 -4.53 -18.27
N PRO A 110 -21.91 -4.32 -19.41
CA PRO A 110 -22.54 -3.89 -20.66
C PRO A 110 -23.56 -4.91 -21.19
N PHE A 111 -23.58 -6.13 -20.66
CA PHE A 111 -24.54 -7.17 -20.99
C PHE A 111 -25.69 -7.33 -19.97
N SER A 112 -25.68 -6.59 -18.86
CA SER A 112 -26.75 -6.62 -17.85
C SER A 112 -28.14 -6.30 -18.42
N ALA A 113 -28.21 -5.54 -19.52
CA ALA A 113 -29.44 -5.25 -20.24
C ALA A 113 -29.98 -6.41 -21.11
N PHE A 114 -29.19 -7.45 -21.35
CA PHE A 114 -29.57 -8.61 -22.17
C PHE A 114 -30.10 -9.80 -21.35
N ASP A 115 -30.03 -9.74 -20.01
CA ASP A 115 -30.59 -10.75 -19.09
C ASP A 115 -32.12 -10.62 -18.91
N GLY A 116 -32.84 -10.37 -20.02
CA GLY A 116 -34.31 -10.45 -20.06
C GLY A 116 -34.82 -11.88 -19.82
N PRO A 117 -36.11 -12.06 -19.46
CA PRO A 117 -36.62 -13.35 -19.00
C PRO A 117 -36.49 -14.40 -20.11
N ARG A 118 -35.74 -15.48 -19.80
CA ARG A 118 -35.65 -16.66 -20.66
C ARG A 118 -37.05 -17.27 -20.80
N GLN A 119 -37.62 -17.20 -22.00
CA GLN A 119 -38.76 -18.01 -22.41
C GLN A 119 -38.33 -19.46 -22.64
#